data_AF-D1PWC4-F1
#
_entry.id   AF-D1PWC4-F1
#
_cell.length_a   1.000
_cell.length_b   1.000
_cell.length_c   1.000
_cell.angle_alpha   90.00
_cell.angle_beta   90.00
_cell.angle_gamma   90.00
#
_symmetry.space_group_name_H-M   'P 1'
#
loop_
_entity.id
_entity.type
_entity.pdbx_description
1 polymer ?
#
loop_
_entity_poly.entity_id
_entity_poly.type
_entity_poly.pdbx_seq_one_letter_code
_entity_poly.pdbx_strand_id
1 'polypeptide(L)'
;MKNNFSSTLILALLFCAVGTVKAAEDNGAVGNQINENTQNLGVMKFTKVNPEESRPIYMTFTPTPKRNVNVFLEGDIVKWDDIPDYSNQLNMQIWGEGTFCIKSNVEVFDFRQCYCITDIDLTGNKNLKKVTIGIVGCNELKFPETVEQIKVVKTYMKKVLIPANNSLQKVEFYSNKDFETIDMGKSENLTYLDVSYCPKLMKADFLECKKLRLVDLTKCPALNPTLNVTDMPDLEEIYLGLCGLKNLDLSRCPNLKVISVYGNELQDEALDHFIASLPSFAENVASDHVIILKTELSPDKFKCTSAQLNAIRAKGWSPMKLIRGDNGKPKRVPFKDEDTITGIAGIDAHENIQDVWFDISGRRIKKPVASGVYIHNGKKVMIAK
;
A
#
# COMPACT_ATOMS: atom_id res chain seq x y z
N MET A 1 50.11 9.12 -4.41
CA MET A 1 50.76 8.60 -3.18
C MET A 1 50.85 9.73 -2.18
N LYS A 2 50.36 9.46 -0.96
CA LYS A 2 50.44 10.20 0.32
C LYS A 2 50.87 11.67 0.31
N ASN A 3 50.05 12.52 0.93
CA ASN A 3 50.56 13.47 1.93
C ASN A 3 49.47 13.79 2.98
N ASN A 4 49.88 13.65 4.25
CA ASN A 4 49.20 14.05 5.48
C ASN A 4 49.33 15.58 5.68
N PHE A 5 48.33 16.21 6.33
CA PHE A 5 48.41 16.73 7.71
C PHE A 5 47.39 17.86 7.96
N SER A 6 46.62 17.66 9.06
CA SER A 6 46.24 18.61 10.11
C SER A 6 45.94 20.07 9.74
N SER A 7 44.72 20.50 10.03
CA SER A 7 44.38 21.91 10.25
C SER A 7 43.82 22.11 11.66
N THR A 8 44.36 23.13 12.32
CA THR A 8 44.04 23.60 13.67
C THR A 8 43.46 25.02 13.55
N LEU A 9 42.64 25.41 14.54
CA LEU A 9 42.12 26.76 14.86
C LEU A 9 40.95 27.26 13.98
N ILE A 10 39.87 27.85 14.52
CA ILE A 10 39.87 29.14 15.26
C ILE A 10 38.82 29.20 16.38
N LEU A 11 39.25 29.86 17.44
CA LEU A 11 38.62 30.28 18.70
C LEU A 11 37.66 31.48 18.51
N ALA A 12 36.55 31.54 19.25
CA ALA A 12 35.97 32.80 19.71
C ALA A 12 35.19 32.62 21.03
N LEU A 13 35.78 33.15 22.10
CA LEU A 13 35.22 33.31 23.44
C LEU A 13 34.29 34.52 23.49
N LEU A 14 33.20 34.44 24.26
CA LEU A 14 32.72 35.58 25.04
C LEU A 14 32.21 35.12 26.41
N PHE A 15 32.83 35.69 27.43
CA PHE A 15 32.54 35.57 28.86
C PHE A 15 31.19 36.21 29.21
N CYS A 16 30.50 35.69 30.23
CA CYS A 16 30.20 36.48 31.45
C CYS A 16 29.51 35.64 32.56
N ALA A 17 30.00 35.90 33.77
CA ALA A 17 29.34 35.83 35.08
C ALA A 17 29.05 34.46 35.71
N VAL A 18 29.85 34.20 36.74
CA VAL A 18 29.63 33.26 37.84
C VAL A 18 28.32 33.61 38.57
N GLY A 19 27.41 32.65 38.62
CA GLY A 19 26.32 32.58 39.59
C GLY A 19 26.32 31.19 40.20
N THR A 20 26.95 31.04 41.36
CA THR A 20 26.85 29.82 42.16
C THR A 20 25.42 29.65 42.66
N VAL A 21 24.67 28.73 42.06
CA VAL A 21 23.52 28.11 42.70
C VAL A 21 23.73 26.62 42.62
N LYS A 22 23.91 26.02 43.80
CA LYS A 22 24.05 24.59 44.04
C LYS A 22 22.74 23.92 43.59
N ALA A 23 22.69 23.43 42.36
CA ALA A 23 21.61 22.56 41.92
C ALA A 23 21.83 21.20 42.58
N ALA A 24 20.89 20.80 43.43
CA ALA A 24 20.86 19.47 44.00
C ALA A 24 20.82 18.45 42.85
N GLU A 25 21.80 17.55 42.84
CA GLU A 25 21.72 16.30 42.10
C GLU A 25 20.57 15.49 42.69
N ASP A 26 19.40 15.54 42.06
CA ASP A 26 18.37 14.53 42.25
C ASP A 26 18.45 13.56 41.07
N ASN A 27 19.42 12.64 41.17
CA ASN A 27 19.45 11.41 40.40
C ASN A 27 18.31 10.51 40.88
N GLY A 28 17.08 10.91 40.59
CA GLY A 28 15.88 10.12 40.85
C GLY A 28 15.75 9.04 39.79
N ALA A 29 16.23 7.83 40.09
CA ALA A 29 15.64 6.63 39.51
C ALA A 29 14.11 6.73 39.71
N VAL A 30 13.34 6.69 38.62
CA VAL A 30 11.88 6.76 38.68
C VAL A 30 11.37 5.45 39.27
N GLY A 31 11.37 5.37 40.60
CA GLY A 31 10.72 4.30 41.33
C GLY A 31 9.21 4.34 41.07
N ASN A 32 8.64 3.16 40.86
CA ASN A 32 7.21 2.89 40.74
C ASN A 32 6.39 3.61 41.84
N GLN A 33 5.91 4.82 41.57
CA GLN A 33 4.78 5.40 42.29
C GLN A 33 3.55 5.30 41.38
N ILE A 34 2.67 4.37 41.73
CA ILE A 34 1.36 4.22 41.11
C ILE A 34 0.54 5.46 41.48
N ASN A 35 0.50 6.43 40.57
CA ASN A 35 -0.26 7.66 40.74
C ASN A 35 -1.76 7.34 40.58
N GLU A 36 -2.57 7.54 41.63
CA GLU A 36 -4.01 7.20 41.66
C GLU A 36 -4.79 7.82 40.48
N ASN A 37 -4.29 8.91 39.89
CA ASN A 37 -4.83 9.58 38.70
C ASN A 37 -4.70 8.79 37.38
N THR A 38 -4.05 7.62 37.35
CA THR A 38 -3.77 6.86 36.11
C THR A 38 -4.67 5.65 35.89
N GLN A 39 -5.52 5.28 36.85
CA GLN A 39 -6.33 4.04 36.80
C GLN A 39 -7.32 3.97 35.63
N ASN A 40 -7.82 5.11 35.15
CA ASN A 40 -8.78 5.20 34.05
C ASN A 40 -8.13 5.48 32.68
N LEU A 41 -6.81 5.46 32.60
CA LEU A 41 -6.10 5.71 31.35
C LEU A 41 -5.91 4.42 30.57
N GLY A 42 -6.07 4.52 29.26
CA GLY A 42 -5.72 3.46 28.34
C GLY A 42 -4.23 3.15 28.40
N VAL A 43 -3.87 1.86 28.36
CA VAL A 43 -2.46 1.41 28.41
C VAL A 43 -2.02 0.92 27.05
N MET A 44 -1.05 1.61 26.45
CA MET A 44 -0.38 1.18 25.23
C MET A 44 0.97 0.57 25.61
N LYS A 45 1.30 -0.63 25.11
CA LYS A 45 2.48 -1.40 25.50
C LYS A 45 3.44 -1.55 24.32
N PHE A 46 4.74 -1.39 24.57
CA PHE A 46 5.78 -1.41 23.57
C PHE A 46 6.92 -2.32 24.02
N THR A 47 7.44 -3.17 23.12
CA THR A 47 8.56 -4.07 23.42
C THR A 47 9.78 -3.73 22.56
N LYS A 48 10.94 -3.64 23.21
CA LYS A 48 12.27 -3.45 22.62
C LYS A 48 13.10 -4.70 22.88
N VAL A 49 13.74 -5.25 21.86
CA VAL A 49 14.51 -6.52 21.97
C VAL A 49 16.03 -6.37 21.77
N ASN A 50 16.52 -5.25 21.24
CA ASN A 50 17.96 -5.08 21.00
C ASN A 50 18.59 -4.18 22.09
N PRO A 51 19.34 -4.72 23.06
CA PRO A 51 19.90 -3.93 24.17
C PRO A 51 21.05 -2.99 23.75
N GLU A 52 21.73 -3.28 22.65
CA GLU A 52 22.93 -2.56 22.20
C GLU A 52 22.62 -1.23 21.48
N GLU A 53 21.35 -1.00 21.12
CA GLU A 53 20.93 0.22 20.44
C GLU A 53 20.16 1.16 21.38
N SER A 54 20.79 2.28 21.73
CA SER A 54 20.09 3.46 22.25
C SER A 54 19.60 4.29 21.07
N ARG A 55 18.30 4.62 21.06
CA ARG A 55 17.70 5.39 19.97
C ARG A 55 16.68 6.39 20.54
N PRO A 56 16.65 7.63 20.02
CA PRO A 56 15.54 8.53 20.27
C PRO A 56 14.28 7.98 19.60
N ILE A 57 13.17 8.09 20.30
CA ILE A 57 11.82 7.86 19.78
C ILE A 57 11.12 9.21 19.65
N TYR A 58 10.50 9.40 18.50
CA TYR A 58 9.68 10.56 18.20
C TYR A 58 8.22 10.12 18.10
N MET A 59 7.38 10.69 18.97
CA MET A 59 5.96 10.40 19.00
C MET A 59 5.17 11.69 18.96
N THR A 60 4.04 11.69 18.25
CA THR A 60 3.08 12.80 18.34
C THR A 60 1.72 12.31 18.78
N PHE A 61 1.02 13.15 19.53
CA PHE A 61 -0.24 12.82 20.17
C PHE A 61 -1.28 13.90 19.87
N THR A 62 -2.56 13.52 19.82
CA THR A 62 -3.68 14.48 19.91
C THR A 62 -4.70 13.97 20.92
N PRO A 63 -5.10 14.77 21.93
CA PRO A 63 -4.64 16.14 22.22
C PRO A 63 -3.14 16.21 22.54
N THR A 64 -2.58 17.42 22.49
CA THR A 64 -1.15 17.67 22.79
C THR A 64 -0.73 16.95 24.07
N PRO A 65 0.39 16.20 24.04
CA PRO A 65 0.83 15.47 25.21
C PRO A 65 1.36 16.45 26.26
N LYS A 66 1.04 16.18 27.51
CA LYS A 66 1.50 16.87 28.71
C LYS A 66 1.98 15.79 29.68
N ARG A 67 3.30 15.74 29.87
CA ARG A 67 3.97 14.75 30.72
C ARG A 67 3.36 14.78 32.13
N ASN A 68 3.07 13.60 32.68
CA ASN A 68 2.47 13.43 34.01
C ASN A 68 1.10 14.12 34.20
N VAL A 69 0.42 14.48 33.11
CA VAL A 69 -0.92 15.08 33.12
C VAL A 69 -1.89 14.25 32.29
N ASN A 70 -1.60 14.04 31.00
CA ASN A 70 -2.42 13.21 30.11
C ASN A 70 -1.64 12.10 29.39
N VAL A 71 -0.32 12.10 29.54
CA VAL A 71 0.58 11.03 29.07
C VAL A 71 1.54 10.69 30.21
N PHE A 72 1.53 9.42 30.58
CA PHE A 72 2.39 8.87 31.63
C PHE A 72 3.19 7.72 31.04
N LEU A 73 4.47 7.66 31.33
CA LEU A 73 5.35 6.59 30.89
C LEU A 73 5.72 5.70 32.06
N GLU A 74 5.73 4.39 31.82
CA GLU A 74 6.12 3.38 32.81
C GLU A 74 7.06 2.38 32.15
N GLY A 75 8.12 1.98 32.85
CA GLY A 75 9.08 0.98 32.37
C GLY A 75 10.53 1.41 32.60
N ASP A 76 11.35 0.46 33.02
CA ASP A 76 12.73 0.71 33.47
C ASP A 76 13.69 1.03 32.31
N ILE A 77 13.25 0.81 31.07
CA ILE A 77 14.02 1.02 29.84
C ILE A 77 13.86 2.42 29.25
N VAL A 78 13.12 3.30 29.91
CA VAL A 78 12.77 4.64 29.42
C VAL A 78 13.53 5.70 30.19
N LYS A 79 14.16 6.63 29.47
CA LYS A 79 14.64 7.89 30.04
C LYS A 79 14.02 9.07 29.29
N TRP A 80 13.41 9.98 30.06
CA TRP A 80 13.06 11.29 29.55
C TRP A 80 14.33 12.08 29.28
N ASP A 81 14.50 12.56 28.05
CA ASP A 81 15.45 13.63 27.85
C ASP A 81 14.80 14.95 28.26
N ASP A 82 15.61 15.89 28.76
CA ASP A 82 15.27 17.30 28.95
C ASP A 82 15.14 18.06 27.61
N ILE A 83 14.89 17.34 26.51
CA ILE A 83 14.65 17.96 25.20
C ILE A 83 13.30 18.67 25.27
N PRO A 84 13.21 19.93 24.78
CA PRO A 84 11.96 20.68 24.79
C PRO A 84 10.82 19.89 24.14
N ASP A 85 9.68 19.84 24.82
CA ASP A 85 8.43 19.40 24.19
C ASP A 85 8.07 20.42 23.10
N TYR A 86 8.13 20.00 21.84
CA TYR A 86 7.74 20.84 20.72
C TYR A 86 6.29 20.55 20.37
N SER A 87 5.37 21.43 20.76
CA SER A 87 3.95 21.34 20.38
C SER A 87 3.34 19.96 20.73
N ASN A 88 2.83 19.21 19.75
CA ASN A 88 2.21 17.90 19.91
C ASN A 88 3.20 16.72 19.93
N GLN A 89 4.51 16.98 19.94
CA GLN A 89 5.56 15.98 19.89
C GLN A 89 6.20 15.75 21.25
N LEU A 90 6.51 14.49 21.54
CA LEU A 90 7.18 14.04 22.75
C LEU A 90 8.40 13.19 22.34
N ASN A 91 9.54 13.54 22.95
CA ASN A 91 10.84 12.93 22.67
C ASN A 91 11.30 12.12 23.88
N MET A 92 11.80 10.91 23.62
CA MET A 92 12.23 9.99 24.66
C MET A 92 13.40 9.14 24.16
N GLN A 93 14.30 8.75 25.05
CA GLN A 93 15.29 7.71 24.78
C GLN A 93 14.89 6.39 25.43
N ILE A 94 15.11 5.31 24.69
CA ILE A 94 14.96 3.94 25.19
C ILE A 94 16.29 3.21 25.23
N TRP A 95 16.52 2.44 26.29
CA TRP A 95 17.76 1.76 26.60
C TRP A 95 17.52 0.28 26.89
N GLY A 96 18.53 -0.58 26.75
CA GLY A 96 18.42 -1.99 27.15
C GLY A 96 17.33 -2.77 26.40
N GLU A 97 16.92 -3.90 26.95
CA GLU A 97 15.84 -4.76 26.44
C GLU A 97 14.69 -4.77 27.44
N GLY A 98 13.45 -4.82 26.95
CA GLY A 98 12.28 -4.95 27.81
C GLY A 98 11.03 -4.30 27.23
N THR A 99 10.11 -3.97 28.13
CA THR A 99 8.83 -3.35 27.80
C THR A 99 8.70 -2.00 28.49
N PHE A 100 8.08 -1.05 27.82
CA PHE A 100 7.51 0.13 28.46
C PHE A 100 6.05 0.33 28.06
N CYS A 101 5.33 1.09 28.87
CA CYS A 101 3.94 1.43 28.66
C CYS A 101 3.76 2.94 28.57
N ILE A 102 2.82 3.36 27.73
CA ILE A 102 2.30 4.72 27.68
C ILE A 102 0.86 4.65 28.17
N LYS A 103 0.58 5.25 29.32
CA LYS A 103 -0.78 5.42 29.83
C LYS A 103 -1.34 6.75 29.35
N SER A 104 -2.40 6.71 28.55
CA SER A 104 -3.05 7.89 27.99
C SER A 104 -4.43 7.57 27.38
N ASN A 105 -5.28 8.59 27.27
CA ASN A 105 -6.56 8.56 26.56
C ASN A 105 -6.53 9.41 25.28
N VAL A 106 -5.36 9.50 24.63
CA VAL A 106 -5.22 10.20 23.35
C VAL A 106 -6.06 9.55 22.25
N GLU A 107 -6.48 10.37 21.29
CA GLU A 107 -7.28 9.98 20.14
C GLU A 107 -6.43 9.77 18.88
N VAL A 108 -5.33 10.52 18.76
CA VAL A 108 -4.38 10.36 17.65
C VAL A 108 -3.02 10.00 18.20
N PHE A 109 -2.43 8.97 17.60
CA PHE A 109 -1.09 8.50 17.94
C PHE A 109 -0.26 8.31 16.67
N ASP A 110 0.87 9.01 16.57
CA ASP A 110 1.84 8.86 15.50
C ASP A 110 3.17 8.42 16.10
N PHE A 111 3.66 7.26 15.65
CA PHE A 111 4.88 6.62 16.11
C PHE A 111 5.76 6.27 14.92
N ARG A 112 6.87 6.99 14.75
CA ARG A 112 7.75 6.81 13.60
C ARG A 112 9.22 6.79 13.97
N GLN A 113 10.01 6.28 13.02
CA GLN A 113 11.47 6.33 13.05
C GLN A 113 12.09 5.61 14.25
N CYS A 114 11.62 4.39 14.53
CA CYS A 114 12.11 3.58 15.63
C CYS A 114 12.31 2.10 15.24
N TYR A 115 13.54 1.72 14.86
CA TYR A 115 13.81 0.37 14.35
C TYR A 115 13.99 -0.71 15.42
N CYS A 116 14.09 -0.32 16.70
CA CYS A 116 14.37 -1.23 17.80
C CYS A 116 13.11 -1.74 18.54
N ILE A 117 11.92 -1.24 18.19
CA ILE A 117 10.64 -1.72 18.70
C ILE A 117 10.10 -2.81 17.78
N THR A 118 9.78 -3.97 18.37
CA THR A 118 9.29 -5.15 17.66
C THR A 118 7.81 -5.42 17.90
N ASP A 119 7.26 -4.99 19.02
CA ASP A 119 5.87 -5.28 19.37
C ASP A 119 5.21 -4.00 19.89
N ILE A 120 4.05 -3.70 19.33
CA ILE A 120 3.24 -2.55 19.71
C ILE A 120 1.81 -3.04 19.95
N ASP A 121 1.35 -2.91 21.19
CA ASP A 121 -0.01 -3.24 21.57
C ASP A 121 -0.76 -1.96 21.99
N LEU A 122 -1.65 -1.49 21.13
CA LEU A 122 -2.45 -0.29 21.36
C LEU A 122 -3.83 -0.63 21.93
N THR A 123 -4.14 -1.90 22.18
CA THR A 123 -5.50 -2.36 22.49
C THR A 123 -6.06 -1.79 23.79
N GLY A 124 -5.19 -1.39 24.73
CA GLY A 124 -5.59 -0.81 26.00
C GLY A 124 -6.07 0.65 25.89
N ASN A 125 -5.72 1.41 24.85
CA ASN A 125 -6.26 2.76 24.66
C ASN A 125 -7.51 2.76 23.77
N LYS A 126 -8.67 2.63 24.42
CA LYS A 126 -9.98 2.61 23.76
C LYS A 126 -10.42 3.97 23.18
N ASN A 127 -9.68 5.05 23.42
CA ASN A 127 -10.00 6.37 22.84
C ASN A 127 -9.31 6.60 21.48
N LEU A 128 -8.39 5.73 21.07
CA LEU A 128 -7.69 5.90 19.80
C LEU A 128 -8.63 5.86 18.59
N LYS A 129 -8.56 6.92 17.78
CA LYS A 129 -9.27 7.10 16.52
C LYS A 129 -8.34 7.04 15.32
N LYS A 130 -7.11 7.54 15.43
CA LYS A 130 -6.15 7.55 14.32
C LYS A 130 -4.79 7.07 14.79
N VAL A 131 -4.24 6.10 14.07
CA VAL A 131 -2.93 5.52 14.36
C VAL A 131 -2.06 5.62 13.13
N THR A 132 -0.87 6.18 13.29
CA THR A 132 0.19 6.08 12.30
C THR A 132 1.40 5.39 12.90
N ILE A 133 1.83 4.29 12.29
CA ILE A 133 3.09 3.61 12.57
C ILE A 133 3.94 3.67 11.30
N GLY A 134 5.19 4.07 11.37
CA GLY A 134 6.02 3.90 10.19
C GLY A 134 7.50 4.13 10.37
N ILE A 135 8.30 3.46 9.53
CA ILE A 135 9.76 3.43 9.72
C ILE A 135 10.06 2.80 11.10
N VAL A 136 9.51 1.61 11.34
CA VAL A 136 9.60 0.90 12.64
C VAL A 136 9.99 -0.55 12.40
N GLY A 137 10.78 -1.12 13.32
CA GLY A 137 11.16 -2.54 13.30
C GLY A 137 10.04 -3.50 13.72
N CYS A 138 8.81 -3.02 13.75
CA CYS A 138 7.64 -3.71 14.28
C CYS A 138 7.44 -5.02 13.54
N ASN A 139 7.23 -6.09 14.29
CA ASN A 139 6.85 -7.42 13.82
C ASN A 139 5.37 -7.71 14.15
N GLU A 140 4.92 -7.27 15.33
CA GLU A 140 3.54 -7.46 15.81
C GLU A 140 2.90 -6.11 16.19
N LEU A 141 1.70 -5.87 15.68
CA LEU A 141 0.95 -4.64 15.92
C LEU A 141 -0.52 -4.96 16.18
N LYS A 142 -1.05 -4.49 17.32
CA LYS A 142 -2.45 -4.68 17.70
C LYS A 142 -3.16 -3.35 17.86
N PHE A 143 -4.41 -3.30 17.40
CA PHE A 143 -5.25 -2.11 17.42
C PHE A 143 -6.49 -2.30 18.29
N PRO A 144 -7.00 -1.25 18.95
CA PRO A 144 -8.34 -1.27 19.52
C PRO A 144 -9.41 -1.17 18.43
N GLU A 145 -10.61 -1.65 18.71
CA GLU A 145 -11.78 -1.66 17.80
C GLU A 145 -12.40 -0.26 17.59
N THR A 146 -11.84 0.78 18.20
CA THR A 146 -12.30 2.17 18.11
C THR A 146 -11.56 2.97 17.05
N VAL A 147 -10.50 2.43 16.47
CA VAL A 147 -9.69 3.12 15.45
C VAL A 147 -10.49 3.24 14.17
N GLU A 148 -10.52 4.47 13.64
CA GLU A 148 -11.20 4.86 12.42
C GLU A 148 -10.24 4.95 11.23
N GLN A 149 -8.96 5.30 11.49
CA GLN A 149 -7.94 5.45 10.45
C GLN A 149 -6.61 4.83 10.88
N ILE A 150 -6.06 3.97 10.04
CA ILE A 150 -4.77 3.32 10.26
C ILE A 150 -3.84 3.64 9.09
N LYS A 151 -2.61 4.06 9.42
CA LYS A 151 -1.51 4.15 8.47
C LYS A 151 -0.31 3.38 9.01
N VAL A 152 0.10 2.30 8.33
CA VAL A 152 1.30 1.52 8.68
C VAL A 152 2.19 1.46 7.46
N VAL A 153 3.37 2.07 7.51
CA VAL A 153 4.24 2.20 6.32
C VAL A 153 5.69 1.90 6.64
N LYS A 154 6.39 1.19 5.75
CA LYS A 154 7.83 0.90 5.89
C LYS A 154 8.17 0.20 7.22
N THR A 155 7.45 -0.86 7.53
CA THR A 155 7.73 -1.77 8.66
C THR A 155 8.34 -3.09 8.17
N TYR A 156 8.80 -3.94 9.10
CA TYR A 156 9.26 -5.31 8.83
C TYR A 156 8.21 -6.37 9.19
N MET A 157 6.96 -5.97 9.45
CA MET A 157 5.92 -6.93 9.79
C MET A 157 5.68 -7.87 8.60
N LYS A 158 5.39 -9.12 8.89
CA LYS A 158 4.97 -10.10 7.87
C LYS A 158 3.47 -10.23 7.76
N LYS A 159 2.77 -9.90 8.84
CA LYS A 159 1.35 -10.08 8.97
C LYS A 159 0.75 -8.93 9.76
N VAL A 160 -0.47 -8.55 9.39
CA VAL A 160 -1.31 -7.68 10.20
C VAL A 160 -2.71 -8.27 10.27
N LEU A 161 -3.25 -8.29 11.49
CA LEU A 161 -4.61 -8.73 11.79
C LEU A 161 -5.36 -7.55 12.37
N ILE A 162 -6.38 -7.09 11.66
CA ILE A 162 -7.32 -6.11 12.18
C ILE A 162 -8.46 -6.87 12.86
N PRO A 163 -8.76 -6.60 14.15
CA PRO A 163 -9.94 -7.18 14.79
C PRO A 163 -11.21 -6.73 14.07
N ALA A 164 -12.34 -7.40 14.29
CA ALA A 164 -13.62 -6.88 13.79
C ALA A 164 -13.80 -5.44 14.29
N ASN A 165 -13.88 -4.48 13.35
CA ASN A 165 -13.83 -3.07 13.69
C ASN A 165 -14.80 -2.28 12.79
N ASN A 166 -15.99 -2.03 13.32
CA ASN A 166 -17.01 -1.24 12.64
C ASN A 166 -16.76 0.27 12.69
N SER A 167 -15.73 0.74 13.40
CA SER A 167 -15.32 2.15 13.38
C SER A 167 -14.36 2.43 12.21
N LEU A 168 -13.65 1.40 11.72
CA LEU A 168 -12.58 1.56 10.74
C LEU A 168 -13.11 2.00 9.37
N GLN A 169 -12.58 3.12 8.87
CA GLN A 169 -13.00 3.76 7.62
C GLN A 169 -11.88 3.78 6.58
N LYS A 170 -10.61 3.88 7.01
CA LYS A 170 -9.46 4.05 6.12
C LYS A 170 -8.23 3.27 6.60
N VAL A 171 -7.61 2.52 5.69
CA VAL A 171 -6.36 1.80 5.93
C VAL A 171 -5.33 2.13 4.85
N GLU A 172 -4.13 2.51 5.27
CA GLU A 172 -2.96 2.76 4.42
C GLU A 172 -1.78 1.88 4.86
N PHE A 173 -1.56 0.78 4.16
CA PHE A 173 -0.50 -0.22 4.36
C PHE A 173 0.55 -0.26 3.25
N TYR A 174 0.67 0.82 2.48
CA TYR A 174 1.58 0.86 1.35
C TYR A 174 3.07 0.80 1.76
N SER A 175 3.91 0.28 0.86
CA SER A 175 5.36 0.20 1.01
C SER A 175 5.84 -0.63 2.22
N ASN A 176 5.10 -1.66 2.63
CA ASN A 176 5.59 -2.68 3.56
C ASN A 176 6.15 -3.87 2.76
N LYS A 177 7.48 -3.94 2.65
CA LYS A 177 8.16 -4.89 1.75
C LYS A 177 8.06 -6.35 2.22
N ASP A 178 7.80 -6.55 3.50
CA ASP A 178 7.80 -7.86 4.14
C ASP A 178 6.39 -8.41 4.43
N PHE A 179 5.33 -7.65 4.16
CA PHE A 179 3.95 -8.14 4.30
C PHE A 179 3.74 -9.36 3.40
N GLU A 180 3.40 -10.48 4.03
CA GLU A 180 2.99 -11.72 3.38
C GLU A 180 1.46 -11.88 3.44
N THR A 181 0.84 -11.46 4.54
CA THR A 181 -0.63 -11.58 4.73
C THR A 181 -1.23 -10.36 5.40
N ILE A 182 -2.41 -9.93 4.95
CA ILE A 182 -3.24 -8.95 5.65
C ILE A 182 -4.65 -9.52 5.86
N ASP A 183 -5.25 -9.20 7.01
CA ASP A 183 -6.64 -9.50 7.32
C ASP A 183 -7.30 -8.23 7.87
N MET A 184 -8.32 -7.73 7.16
CA MET A 184 -9.04 -6.51 7.54
C MET A 184 -10.13 -6.78 8.58
N GLY A 185 -10.35 -8.03 8.97
CA GLY A 185 -11.46 -8.42 9.83
C GLY A 185 -12.81 -8.09 9.20
N LYS A 186 -13.88 -8.23 9.99
CA LYS A 186 -15.22 -7.77 9.62
C LYS A 186 -15.35 -6.26 9.83
N SER A 187 -14.62 -5.47 9.04
CA SER A 187 -14.63 -4.00 9.12
C SER A 187 -15.68 -3.41 8.16
N GLU A 188 -16.95 -3.47 8.55
CA GLU A 188 -18.09 -3.19 7.66
C GLU A 188 -18.18 -1.74 7.14
N ASN A 189 -17.48 -0.80 7.78
CA ASN A 189 -17.46 0.62 7.39
C ASN A 189 -16.17 1.05 6.68
N LEU A 190 -15.30 0.09 6.33
CA LEU A 190 -14.06 0.38 5.61
C LEU A 190 -14.37 0.82 4.18
N THR A 191 -13.92 2.01 3.79
CA THR A 191 -14.17 2.61 2.47
C THR A 191 -12.92 2.76 1.62
N TYR A 192 -11.74 2.76 2.23
CA TYR A 192 -10.45 2.97 1.57
C TYR A 192 -9.41 1.98 2.07
N LEU A 193 -8.80 1.23 1.15
CA LEU A 193 -7.70 0.33 1.43
C LEU A 193 -6.57 0.54 0.40
N ASP A 194 -5.40 0.95 0.89
CA ASP A 194 -4.18 1.03 0.08
C ASP A 194 -3.13 0.09 0.64
N VAL A 195 -2.76 -0.94 -0.13
CA VAL A 195 -1.74 -1.94 0.20
C VAL A 195 -0.66 -1.96 -0.89
N SER A 196 -0.52 -0.87 -1.65
CA SER A 196 0.38 -0.79 -2.78
C SER A 196 1.85 -0.94 -2.37
N TYR A 197 2.70 -1.41 -3.29
CA TYR A 197 4.14 -1.62 -3.08
C TYR A 197 4.45 -2.64 -1.96
N CYS A 198 3.63 -3.69 -1.83
CA CYS A 198 3.84 -4.82 -0.91
C CYS A 198 4.18 -6.10 -1.71
N PRO A 199 5.43 -6.27 -2.19
CA PRO A 199 5.78 -7.28 -3.19
C PRO A 199 5.67 -8.73 -2.72
N LYS A 200 5.73 -8.98 -1.41
CA LYS A 200 5.61 -10.33 -0.82
C LYS A 200 4.17 -10.70 -0.43
N LEU A 201 3.21 -9.80 -0.64
CA LEU A 201 1.83 -10.00 -0.20
C LEU A 201 1.17 -11.11 -1.03
N MET A 202 0.97 -12.27 -0.41
CA MET A 202 0.38 -13.44 -1.05
C MET A 202 -1.09 -13.67 -0.69
N LYS A 203 -1.57 -13.01 0.38
CA LYS A 203 -2.97 -13.07 0.82
C LYS A 203 -3.44 -11.70 1.32
N ALA A 204 -4.60 -11.27 0.83
CA ALA A 204 -5.27 -10.07 1.30
C ALA A 204 -6.76 -10.35 1.55
N ASP A 205 -7.15 -10.45 2.82
CA ASP A 205 -8.53 -10.72 3.21
C ASP A 205 -9.27 -9.40 3.48
N PHE A 206 -10.00 -8.91 2.48
CA PHE A 206 -10.81 -7.68 2.56
C PHE A 206 -12.21 -7.84 1.96
N LEU A 207 -12.58 -9.04 1.48
CA LEU A 207 -13.84 -9.27 0.76
C LEU A 207 -15.10 -9.08 1.62
N GLU A 208 -14.99 -9.17 2.94
CA GLU A 208 -16.08 -8.88 3.87
C GLU A 208 -16.33 -7.36 4.04
N CYS A 209 -15.40 -6.51 3.60
CA CYS A 209 -15.51 -5.05 3.69
C CYS A 209 -16.33 -4.48 2.50
N LYS A 210 -17.63 -4.80 2.47
CA LYS A 210 -18.51 -4.54 1.31
C LYS A 210 -18.73 -3.07 0.94
N LYS A 211 -18.38 -2.13 1.83
CA LYS A 211 -18.43 -0.67 1.59
C LYS A 211 -17.13 -0.08 1.04
N LEU A 212 -16.14 -0.92 0.70
CA LEU A 212 -14.90 -0.46 0.07
C LEU A 212 -15.22 0.24 -1.24
N ARG A 213 -14.78 1.50 -1.36
CA ARG A 213 -14.90 2.33 -2.56
C ARG A 213 -13.59 2.39 -3.34
N LEU A 214 -12.45 2.29 -2.66
CA LEU A 214 -11.13 2.27 -3.28
C LEU A 214 -10.27 1.14 -2.71
N VAL A 215 -9.67 0.38 -3.61
CA VAL A 215 -8.65 -0.63 -3.31
C VAL A 215 -7.42 -0.42 -4.19
N ASP A 216 -6.26 -0.15 -3.59
CA ASP A 216 -4.98 -0.10 -4.30
C ASP A 216 -4.06 -1.27 -3.90
N LEU A 217 -3.77 -2.14 -4.86
CA LEU A 217 -2.87 -3.29 -4.74
C LEU A 217 -1.72 -3.18 -5.74
N THR A 218 -1.45 -1.99 -6.28
CA THR A 218 -0.39 -1.76 -7.27
C THR A 218 0.95 -2.29 -6.75
N LYS A 219 1.68 -3.04 -7.57
CA LYS A 219 2.97 -3.69 -7.22
C LYS A 219 2.88 -4.71 -6.09
N CYS A 220 1.81 -5.51 -6.09
CA CYS A 220 1.66 -6.70 -5.26
C CYS A 220 1.65 -7.99 -6.12
N PRO A 221 2.76 -8.35 -6.79
CA PRO A 221 2.81 -9.49 -7.71
C PRO A 221 2.59 -10.86 -7.05
N ALA A 222 2.89 -11.00 -5.75
CA ALA A 222 2.68 -12.26 -5.02
C ALA A 222 1.20 -12.62 -4.81
N LEU A 223 0.27 -11.70 -5.11
CA LEU A 223 -1.17 -11.99 -5.10
C LEU A 223 -1.62 -12.79 -6.33
N ASN A 224 -0.82 -12.89 -7.40
CA ASN A 224 -1.15 -13.74 -8.54
C ASN A 224 -0.70 -15.18 -8.29
N PRO A 225 -1.53 -16.22 -8.54
CA PRO A 225 -2.86 -16.19 -9.18
C PRO A 225 -4.03 -16.21 -8.18
N THR A 226 -3.79 -15.94 -6.89
CA THR A 226 -4.79 -16.10 -5.82
C THR A 226 -5.75 -14.93 -5.68
N LEU A 227 -5.45 -13.78 -6.27
CA LEU A 227 -6.30 -12.59 -6.21
C LEU A 227 -7.65 -12.85 -6.85
N ASN A 228 -8.71 -12.69 -6.07
CA ASN A 228 -10.07 -12.71 -6.53
C ASN A 228 -10.81 -11.51 -5.95
N VAL A 229 -11.12 -10.52 -6.78
CA VAL A 229 -11.90 -9.35 -6.38
C VAL A 229 -13.30 -9.50 -6.94
N THR A 230 -14.20 -9.99 -6.08
CA THR A 230 -15.57 -10.30 -6.45
C THR A 230 -16.52 -9.87 -5.34
N ASP A 231 -17.77 -9.64 -5.71
CA ASP A 231 -18.83 -9.26 -4.77
C ASP A 231 -18.48 -8.01 -3.96
N MET A 232 -18.07 -6.96 -4.68
CA MET A 232 -17.71 -5.65 -4.13
C MET A 232 -18.69 -4.60 -4.68
N PRO A 233 -19.90 -4.49 -4.11
CA PRO A 233 -20.99 -3.72 -4.70
C PRO A 233 -20.71 -2.21 -4.75
N ASP A 234 -19.96 -1.67 -3.78
CA ASP A 234 -19.69 -0.23 -3.68
C ASP A 234 -18.32 0.18 -4.24
N LEU A 235 -17.58 -0.76 -4.84
CA LEU A 235 -16.22 -0.50 -5.33
C LEU A 235 -16.24 0.41 -6.55
N GLU A 236 -15.61 1.58 -6.44
CA GLU A 236 -15.52 2.61 -7.48
C GLU A 236 -14.14 2.63 -8.13
N GLU A 237 -13.07 2.38 -7.37
CA GLU A 237 -11.70 2.45 -7.85
C GLU A 237 -10.90 1.22 -7.47
N ILE A 238 -10.23 0.62 -8.45
CA ILE A 238 -9.33 -0.50 -8.24
C ILE A 238 -8.02 -0.33 -9.00
N TYR A 239 -6.92 -0.43 -8.28
CA TYR A 239 -5.57 -0.31 -8.84
C TYR A 239 -4.82 -1.63 -8.66
N LEU A 240 -4.48 -2.26 -9.78
CA LEU A 240 -3.85 -3.58 -9.90
C LEU A 240 -2.62 -3.53 -10.82
N GLY A 241 -1.96 -2.37 -10.91
CA GLY A 241 -0.81 -2.20 -11.80
C GLY A 241 0.38 -3.05 -11.34
N LEU A 242 1.09 -3.70 -12.25
CA LEU A 242 2.30 -4.49 -11.96
C LEU A 242 2.07 -5.62 -10.93
N CYS A 243 0.94 -6.33 -11.04
CA CYS A 243 0.59 -7.48 -10.21
C CYS A 243 0.85 -8.84 -10.90
N GLY A 244 1.32 -8.85 -12.14
CA GLY A 244 1.56 -10.09 -12.90
C GLY A 244 0.28 -10.88 -13.20
N LEU A 245 -0.88 -10.21 -13.20
CA LEU A 245 -2.18 -10.87 -13.39
C LEU A 245 -2.30 -11.46 -14.78
N LYS A 246 -2.71 -12.73 -14.85
CA LYS A 246 -3.03 -13.43 -16.09
C LYS A 246 -4.52 -13.52 -16.36
N ASN A 247 -5.34 -13.35 -15.33
CA ASN A 247 -6.80 -13.34 -15.41
C ASN A 247 -7.33 -12.31 -14.40
N LEU A 248 -8.47 -11.71 -14.73
CA LEU A 248 -9.17 -10.80 -13.84
C LEU A 248 -10.66 -10.78 -14.22
N ASP A 249 -11.53 -10.99 -13.23
CA ASP A 249 -12.98 -10.92 -13.38
C ASP A 249 -13.51 -9.83 -12.46
N LEU A 250 -14.18 -8.82 -13.04
CA LEU A 250 -14.80 -7.72 -12.30
C LEU A 250 -16.33 -7.67 -12.49
N SER A 251 -16.94 -8.78 -12.94
CA SER A 251 -18.38 -8.87 -13.25
C SER A 251 -19.29 -8.60 -12.05
N ARG A 252 -18.77 -8.76 -10.84
CA ARG A 252 -19.47 -8.50 -9.57
C ARG A 252 -19.02 -7.20 -8.87
N CYS A 253 -18.52 -6.24 -9.64
CA CYS A 253 -18.15 -4.91 -9.19
C CYS A 253 -18.87 -3.84 -10.04
N PRO A 254 -20.19 -3.67 -9.90
CA PRO A 254 -21.01 -2.91 -10.85
C PRO A 254 -20.76 -1.39 -10.86
N ASN A 255 -20.23 -0.84 -9.76
CA ASN A 255 -20.05 0.61 -9.56
C ASN A 255 -18.64 1.12 -9.91
N LEU A 256 -17.80 0.31 -10.56
CA LEU A 256 -16.44 0.68 -10.93
C LEU A 256 -16.42 1.87 -11.89
N LYS A 257 -15.56 2.85 -11.58
CA LYS A 257 -15.28 4.06 -12.37
C LYS A 257 -13.82 4.13 -12.80
N VAL A 258 -12.88 3.62 -11.99
CA VAL A 258 -11.45 3.63 -12.31
C VAL A 258 -10.87 2.24 -12.15
N ILE A 259 -10.26 1.73 -13.22
CA ILE A 259 -9.53 0.47 -13.23
C ILE A 259 -8.11 0.74 -13.72
N SER A 260 -7.10 0.25 -13.02
CA SER A 260 -5.71 0.31 -13.47
C SER A 260 -5.08 -1.07 -13.49
N VAL A 261 -4.74 -1.57 -14.69
CA VAL A 261 -4.20 -2.93 -14.90
C VAL A 261 -2.90 -2.95 -15.70
N TYR A 262 -2.25 -1.80 -15.86
CA TYR A 262 -0.98 -1.69 -16.61
C TYR A 262 0.11 -2.63 -16.05
N GLY A 263 1.01 -3.09 -16.93
CA GLY A 263 2.11 -3.95 -16.54
C GLY A 263 1.71 -5.34 -16.01
N ASN A 264 0.50 -5.80 -16.33
CA ASN A 264 0.06 -7.18 -16.13
C ASN A 264 0.21 -8.01 -17.42
N GLU A 265 -0.15 -9.29 -17.34
CA GLU A 265 -0.10 -10.26 -18.44
C GLU A 265 -1.51 -10.57 -18.99
N LEU A 266 -2.43 -9.58 -18.95
CA LEU A 266 -3.78 -9.67 -19.52
C LEU A 266 -3.71 -9.47 -21.04
N GLN A 267 -3.51 -10.55 -21.79
CA GLN A 267 -3.37 -10.54 -23.26
C GLN A 267 -4.20 -11.66 -23.90
N ASP A 268 -4.43 -11.56 -25.20
CA ASP A 268 -5.16 -12.55 -26.00
C ASP A 268 -6.52 -12.93 -25.38
N GLU A 269 -6.76 -14.23 -25.14
CA GLU A 269 -8.02 -14.76 -24.60
C GLU A 269 -8.28 -14.25 -23.17
N ALA A 270 -7.24 -14.01 -22.37
CA ALA A 270 -7.40 -13.43 -21.04
C ALA A 270 -7.89 -11.99 -21.09
N LEU A 271 -7.45 -11.22 -22.09
CA LEU A 271 -7.95 -9.86 -22.30
C LEU A 271 -9.42 -9.89 -22.74
N ASP A 272 -9.80 -10.82 -23.61
CA ASP A 272 -11.21 -10.99 -24.02
C ASP A 272 -12.12 -11.32 -22.83
N HIS A 273 -11.69 -12.23 -21.95
CA HIS A 273 -12.40 -12.56 -20.71
C HIS A 273 -12.51 -11.36 -19.76
N PHE A 274 -11.41 -10.62 -19.57
CA PHE A 274 -11.42 -9.42 -18.75
C PHE A 274 -12.39 -8.38 -19.30
N ILE A 275 -12.35 -8.09 -20.62
CA ILE A 275 -13.28 -7.17 -21.28
C ILE A 275 -14.72 -7.62 -21.07
N ALA A 276 -15.03 -8.91 -21.26
CA ALA A 276 -16.36 -9.46 -21.06
C ALA A 276 -16.88 -9.20 -19.63
N SER A 277 -16.00 -9.30 -18.62
CA SER A 277 -16.32 -9.08 -17.21
C SER A 277 -16.55 -7.61 -16.82
N LEU A 278 -16.12 -6.65 -17.64
CA LEU A 278 -16.28 -5.22 -17.32
C LEU A 278 -17.77 -4.84 -17.25
N PRO A 279 -18.17 -4.00 -16.27
CA PRO A 279 -19.47 -3.34 -16.28
C PRO A 279 -19.71 -2.59 -17.60
N SER A 280 -20.98 -2.54 -18.02
CA SER A 280 -21.41 -1.81 -19.22
C SER A 280 -22.26 -0.62 -18.81
N PHE A 281 -21.93 0.54 -19.35
CA PHE A 281 -22.65 1.79 -19.10
C PHE A 281 -23.34 2.24 -20.39
N ALA A 282 -24.46 2.96 -20.26
CA ALA A 282 -25.19 3.46 -21.42
C ALA A 282 -24.30 4.38 -22.28
N GLU A 283 -24.51 4.38 -23.60
CA GLU A 283 -23.85 5.34 -24.49
C GLU A 283 -24.15 6.77 -24.03
N ASN A 284 -23.14 7.64 -24.00
CA ASN A 284 -23.19 9.05 -23.56
C ASN A 284 -23.12 9.33 -22.04
N VAL A 285 -22.73 8.36 -21.21
CA VAL A 285 -22.28 8.69 -19.85
C VAL A 285 -20.95 9.45 -19.95
N ALA A 286 -20.88 10.60 -19.31
CA ALA A 286 -19.73 11.51 -19.29
C ALA A 286 -18.40 10.77 -19.02
N SER A 287 -17.31 11.41 -19.43
CA SER A 287 -15.88 11.02 -19.47
C SER A 287 -15.23 10.42 -18.21
N ASP A 288 -15.99 9.89 -17.28
CA ASP A 288 -15.58 9.63 -15.89
C ASP A 288 -15.18 8.17 -15.66
N HIS A 289 -15.51 7.25 -16.58
CA HIS A 289 -15.12 5.84 -16.51
C HIS A 289 -13.78 5.62 -17.21
N VAL A 290 -12.73 5.38 -16.43
CA VAL A 290 -11.34 5.31 -16.91
C VAL A 290 -10.76 3.92 -16.70
N ILE A 291 -10.13 3.38 -17.74
CA ILE A 291 -9.35 2.15 -17.66
C ILE A 291 -7.91 2.36 -18.14
N ILE A 292 -6.94 2.17 -17.25
CA ILE A 292 -5.50 2.34 -17.53
C ILE A 292 -4.92 0.97 -17.90
N LEU A 293 -4.62 0.79 -19.18
CA LEU A 293 -4.23 -0.49 -19.75
C LEU A 293 -2.71 -0.66 -19.88
N LYS A 294 -1.98 0.45 -20.07
CA LYS A 294 -0.56 0.43 -20.39
C LYS A 294 0.21 1.55 -19.68
N THR A 295 1.49 1.34 -19.44
CA THR A 295 2.44 2.38 -19.04
C THR A 295 3.64 2.45 -19.99
N GLU A 296 4.11 3.66 -20.26
CA GLU A 296 5.38 3.96 -20.94
C GLU A 296 6.46 4.40 -19.93
N LEU A 297 6.14 4.41 -18.63
CA LEU A 297 7.07 4.78 -17.56
C LEU A 297 8.06 3.66 -17.20
N SER A 298 7.73 2.43 -17.60
CA SER A 298 8.52 1.21 -17.42
C SER A 298 8.18 0.24 -18.56
N PRO A 299 9.02 -0.77 -18.82
CA PRO A 299 8.69 -1.81 -19.79
C PRO A 299 7.32 -2.43 -19.49
N ASP A 300 6.42 -2.39 -20.48
CA ASP A 300 5.07 -2.91 -20.38
C ASP A 300 4.75 -3.73 -21.63
N LYS A 301 4.49 -5.03 -21.40
CA LYS A 301 4.20 -6.00 -22.46
C LYS A 301 2.74 -5.95 -22.92
N PHE A 302 1.89 -5.10 -22.35
CA PHE A 302 0.50 -5.00 -22.74
C PHE A 302 0.35 -4.71 -24.23
N LYS A 303 -0.47 -5.54 -24.88
CA LYS A 303 -0.86 -5.48 -26.29
C LYS A 303 -2.37 -5.70 -26.36
N CYS A 304 -3.04 -4.97 -27.23
CA CYS A 304 -4.43 -5.22 -27.58
C CYS A 304 -4.67 -4.95 -29.07
N THR A 305 -5.66 -5.62 -29.65
CA THR A 305 -6.12 -5.36 -31.01
C THR A 305 -7.10 -4.19 -31.05
N SER A 306 -7.31 -3.59 -32.22
CA SER A 306 -8.34 -2.55 -32.38
C SER A 306 -9.75 -3.06 -32.07
N ALA A 307 -10.03 -4.35 -32.30
CA ALA A 307 -11.31 -4.97 -31.94
C ALA A 307 -11.52 -5.01 -30.42
N GLN A 308 -10.49 -5.40 -29.65
CA GLN A 308 -10.52 -5.39 -28.19
C GLN A 308 -10.67 -3.98 -27.63
N LEU A 309 -9.93 -3.03 -28.19
CA LEU A 309 -10.03 -1.62 -27.79
C LEU A 309 -11.45 -1.06 -28.04
N ASN A 310 -12.06 -1.39 -29.18
CA ASN A 310 -13.44 -1.00 -29.48
C ASN A 310 -14.46 -1.69 -28.57
N ALA A 311 -14.23 -2.95 -28.18
CA ALA A 311 -15.09 -3.65 -27.22
C ALA A 311 -15.06 -3.00 -25.83
N ILE A 312 -13.91 -2.48 -25.38
CA ILE A 312 -13.81 -1.70 -24.15
C ILE A 312 -14.62 -0.40 -24.27
N ARG A 313 -14.46 0.35 -25.37
CA ARG A 313 -15.20 1.59 -25.62
C ARG A 313 -16.71 1.37 -25.71
N ALA A 314 -17.15 0.29 -26.34
CA ALA A 314 -18.56 -0.08 -26.46
C ALA A 314 -19.25 -0.34 -25.10
N LYS A 315 -18.47 -0.67 -24.06
CA LYS A 315 -18.96 -0.77 -22.68
C LYS A 315 -18.98 0.57 -21.93
N GLY A 316 -18.59 1.68 -22.58
CA GLY A 316 -18.57 3.02 -21.99
C GLY A 316 -17.26 3.39 -21.28
N TRP A 317 -16.21 2.58 -21.40
CA TRP A 317 -14.91 2.86 -20.76
C TRP A 317 -14.03 3.73 -21.65
N SER A 318 -13.30 4.67 -21.02
CA SER A 318 -12.27 5.49 -21.65
C SER A 318 -10.88 4.86 -21.45
N PRO A 319 -10.28 4.24 -22.49
CA PRO A 319 -9.00 3.56 -22.38
C PRO A 319 -7.85 4.58 -22.32
N MET A 320 -6.93 4.38 -21.38
CA MET A 320 -5.82 5.29 -21.10
C MET A 320 -4.49 4.54 -21.01
N LYS A 321 -3.41 5.29 -21.25
CA LYS A 321 -2.03 4.89 -20.93
C LYS A 321 -1.36 5.93 -20.03
N LEU A 322 -0.36 5.48 -19.28
CA LEU A 322 0.49 6.36 -18.46
C LEU A 322 1.76 6.72 -19.23
N ILE A 323 2.05 8.01 -19.33
CA ILE A 323 3.30 8.54 -19.87
C ILE A 323 4.01 9.41 -18.84
N ARG A 324 5.28 9.75 -19.11
CA ARG A 324 5.99 10.76 -18.33
C ARG A 324 5.47 12.14 -18.72
N GLY A 325 4.85 12.85 -17.77
CA GLY A 325 4.45 14.24 -17.96
C GLY A 325 5.63 15.20 -17.91
N ASP A 326 5.40 16.44 -18.34
CA ASP A 326 6.42 17.50 -18.42
C ASP A 326 7.04 17.83 -17.05
N ASN A 327 6.28 17.62 -15.97
CA ASN A 327 6.72 17.77 -14.58
C ASN A 327 7.45 16.52 -14.02
N GLY A 328 7.75 15.54 -14.86
CA GLY A 328 8.37 14.28 -14.48
C GLY A 328 7.44 13.28 -13.76
N LYS A 329 6.19 13.66 -13.46
CA LYS A 329 5.20 12.80 -12.81
C LYS A 329 4.41 11.98 -13.85
N PRO A 330 3.81 10.84 -13.45
CA PRO A 330 2.89 10.09 -14.32
C PRO A 330 1.73 10.97 -14.81
N LYS A 331 1.46 10.93 -16.11
CA LYS A 331 0.32 11.60 -16.77
C LYS A 331 -0.52 10.56 -17.50
N ARG A 332 -1.84 10.57 -17.30
CA ARG A 332 -2.79 9.77 -18.07
C ARG A 332 -3.04 10.45 -19.41
N VAL A 333 -2.95 9.69 -20.50
CA VAL A 333 -3.33 10.13 -21.86
C VAL A 333 -4.18 9.06 -22.54
N PRO A 334 -5.04 9.41 -23.51
CA PRO A 334 -5.86 8.43 -24.22
C PRO A 334 -5.03 7.32 -24.86
N PHE A 335 -5.51 6.08 -24.76
CA PHE A 335 -5.01 4.94 -25.53
C PHE A 335 -5.74 4.90 -26.87
N LYS A 336 -4.98 5.10 -27.95
CA LYS A 336 -5.53 5.32 -29.30
C LYS A 336 -5.38 4.08 -30.17
N ASP A 337 -6.00 4.11 -31.35
CA ASP A 337 -5.91 2.99 -32.30
C ASP A 337 -4.48 2.78 -32.82
N GLU A 338 -3.67 3.85 -32.89
CA GLU A 338 -2.24 3.80 -33.21
C GLU A 338 -1.40 3.04 -32.15
N ASP A 339 -1.92 2.87 -30.93
CA ASP A 339 -1.29 2.08 -29.87
C ASP A 339 -1.64 0.58 -29.94
N THR A 340 -2.57 0.19 -30.82
CA THR A 340 -3.01 -1.21 -30.98
C THR A 340 -2.10 -2.00 -31.89
N ILE A 341 -2.05 -3.32 -31.69
CA ILE A 341 -1.37 -4.23 -32.62
C ILE A 341 -2.31 -4.66 -33.73
N THR A 342 -1.78 -4.74 -34.95
CA THR A 342 -2.48 -5.45 -36.04
C THR A 342 -2.49 -6.94 -35.71
N GLY A 343 -3.55 -7.67 -36.07
CA GLY A 343 -3.70 -9.11 -35.78
C GLY A 343 -2.57 -10.02 -36.32
N ILE A 344 -1.68 -9.47 -37.15
CA ILE A 344 -0.49 -10.13 -37.70
C ILE A 344 0.73 -9.97 -36.77
N ALA A 345 0.84 -8.88 -36.03
CA ALA A 345 1.97 -8.56 -35.15
C ALA A 345 1.87 -9.17 -33.73
N GLY A 346 0.77 -9.85 -33.42
CA GLY A 346 0.57 -10.61 -32.17
C GLY A 346 1.16 -12.02 -32.19
N ILE A 347 1.66 -12.49 -33.34
CA ILE A 347 2.23 -13.83 -33.50
C ILE A 347 3.72 -13.75 -33.16
N ASP A 348 4.10 -14.18 -31.96
CA ASP A 348 5.52 -14.39 -31.61
C ASP A 348 5.96 -15.74 -32.20
N ALA A 349 6.97 -15.75 -33.06
CA ALA A 349 7.44 -16.96 -33.76
C ALA A 349 8.06 -18.01 -32.82
N HIS A 350 8.14 -17.70 -31.52
CA HIS A 350 8.80 -18.50 -30.49
C HIS A 350 7.86 -19.17 -29.48
N GLU A 351 6.56 -18.87 -29.49
CA GLU A 351 5.59 -19.63 -28.68
C GLU A 351 5.03 -20.81 -29.48
N ASN A 352 4.96 -21.99 -28.85
CA ASN A 352 4.37 -23.19 -29.45
C ASN A 352 2.91 -22.90 -29.86
N ILE A 353 2.72 -22.60 -31.14
CA ILE A 353 1.48 -22.05 -31.68
C ILE A 353 0.35 -23.07 -31.53
N GLN A 354 -0.64 -22.72 -30.70
CA GLN A 354 -1.95 -23.37 -30.65
C GLN A 354 -2.60 -23.39 -32.05
N ASP A 355 -3.38 -24.42 -32.39
CA ASP A 355 -4.05 -24.63 -33.70
C ASP A 355 -4.97 -23.46 -34.12
N VAL A 356 -4.40 -22.35 -34.62
CA VAL A 356 -5.11 -21.12 -34.99
C VAL A 356 -5.20 -20.97 -36.52
N TRP A 357 -6.35 -20.46 -36.95
CA TRP A 357 -6.71 -20.30 -38.36
C TRP A 357 -7.15 -18.87 -38.65
N PHE A 358 -6.75 -18.36 -39.82
CA PHE A 358 -7.18 -17.06 -40.34
C PHE A 358 -7.62 -17.18 -41.79
N ASP A 359 -8.54 -16.31 -42.22
CA ASP A 359 -8.82 -16.12 -43.64
C ASP A 359 -7.72 -15.29 -44.33
N ILE A 360 -7.79 -15.19 -45.66
CA ILE A 360 -6.81 -14.41 -46.45
C ILE A 360 -6.84 -12.90 -46.16
N SER A 361 -7.85 -12.41 -45.45
CA SER A 361 -7.96 -11.01 -45.02
C SER A 361 -7.37 -10.80 -43.61
N GLY A 362 -6.81 -11.85 -42.99
CA GLY A 362 -6.18 -11.78 -41.68
C GLY A 362 -7.16 -11.85 -40.51
N ARG A 363 -8.42 -12.23 -40.72
CA ARG A 363 -9.41 -12.41 -39.64
C ARG A 363 -9.29 -13.81 -39.04
N ARG A 364 -9.25 -13.91 -37.69
CA ARG A 364 -9.24 -15.20 -36.98
C ARG A 364 -10.56 -15.94 -37.19
N ILE A 365 -10.46 -17.22 -37.53
CA ILE A 365 -11.60 -18.13 -37.79
C ILE A 365 -11.39 -19.46 -37.04
N LYS A 366 -12.47 -20.23 -36.88
CA LYS A 366 -12.36 -21.66 -36.52
C LYS A 366 -11.75 -22.44 -37.69
N LYS A 367 -11.24 -23.64 -37.44
CA LYS A 367 -10.71 -24.53 -38.47
C LYS A 367 -11.66 -24.60 -39.68
N PRO A 368 -11.24 -24.15 -40.88
CA PRO A 368 -12.11 -24.02 -42.03
C PRO A 368 -12.53 -25.39 -42.55
N VAL A 369 -13.79 -25.49 -42.93
CA VAL A 369 -14.42 -26.71 -43.50
C VAL A 369 -14.68 -26.58 -45.01
N ALA A 370 -14.48 -25.39 -45.57
CA ALA A 370 -14.62 -25.10 -46.98
C ALA A 370 -13.26 -25.19 -47.68
N SER A 371 -13.28 -25.56 -48.97
CA SER A 371 -12.08 -25.49 -49.80
C SER A 371 -11.67 -24.03 -49.98
N GLY A 372 -10.39 -23.73 -49.84
CA GLY A 372 -9.89 -22.36 -49.91
C GLY A 372 -8.46 -22.22 -49.43
N VAL A 373 -7.96 -21.00 -49.55
CA VAL A 373 -6.67 -20.60 -49.02
C VAL A 373 -6.88 -19.99 -47.63
N TYR A 374 -6.08 -20.42 -46.67
CA TYR A 374 -6.13 -19.96 -45.28
C TYR A 374 -4.72 -19.72 -44.77
N ILE A 375 -4.61 -19.10 -43.60
CA ILE A 375 -3.36 -19.00 -42.85
C ILE A 375 -3.53 -19.86 -41.60
N HIS A 376 -2.69 -20.88 -41.45
CA HIS A 376 -2.67 -21.75 -40.29
C HIS A 376 -1.28 -21.70 -39.65
N ASN A 377 -1.22 -21.33 -38.38
CA ASN A 377 0.02 -21.16 -37.62
C ASN A 377 1.09 -20.36 -38.39
N GLY A 378 0.68 -19.23 -38.98
CA GLY A 378 1.55 -18.34 -39.77
C GLY A 378 1.92 -18.83 -41.17
N LYS A 379 1.46 -20.00 -41.60
CA LYS A 379 1.72 -20.56 -42.94
C LYS A 379 0.46 -20.51 -43.80
N LYS A 380 0.62 -20.10 -45.06
CA LYS A 380 -0.43 -20.22 -46.06
C LYS A 380 -0.69 -21.71 -46.31
N VAL A 381 -1.91 -22.16 -46.06
CA VAL A 381 -2.36 -23.52 -46.28
C VAL A 381 -3.54 -23.51 -47.24
N MET A 382 -3.59 -24.50 -48.13
CA MET A 382 -4.73 -24.74 -49.00
C MET A 382 -5.51 -25.91 -48.44
N ILE A 383 -6.79 -25.71 -48.15
CA ILE A 383 -7.72 -26.79 -47.90
C ILE A 383 -8.38 -27.10 -49.25
N ALA A 384 -8.21 -28.32 -49.73
CA ALA A 384 -8.99 -28.88 -50.82
C ALA A 384 -9.79 -30.04 -50.22
N LYS A 385 -11.11 -30.04 -50.42
CA LYS A 385 -11.93 -31.21 -50.16
C LYS A 385 -11.61 -32.33 -51.14
#